data_AF-A0AAW3B3U9-F1
#
_entry.id   AF-A0AAW3B3U9-F1
#
_cell.length_a   1.000
_cell.length_b   1.000
_cell.length_c   1.000
_cell.angle_alpha   90.00
_cell.angle_beta   90.00
_cell.angle_gamma   90.00
#
_symmetry.space_group_name_H-M   'P 1'
#
loop_
_entity.id
_entity.type
_entity.pdbx_description
1 polymer ?
#
loop_
_entity_poly.entity_id
_entity_poly.type
_entity_poly.pdbx_seq_one_letter_code
_entity_poly.pdbx_strand_id
1 'polypeptide(L)'
;MRSSATLLSRVAVLGAAGGIGQPLSLLLKCNPLVTDLSLYDIRGGTGVAADLFHIPSPAEVTGFASDELEKAVKGADLVLVAAGIPRKPGMTRDDLFNTNAGIVRDLVTAVARAAPKAIIGVISNPVNSTVPVAAETLKKLGAYDPGRLFGVTTLDVVRARTFVAEAL
;
A
#
# COMPACT_ATOMS: atom_id res chain seq x y z
N MET A 1 17.57 30.40 -3.77
CA MET A 1 18.11 29.04 -3.55
C MET A 1 16.94 28.06 -3.49
N ARG A 2 16.63 27.37 -4.60
CA ARG A 2 15.71 26.23 -4.61
C ARG A 2 16.54 25.01 -4.23
N SER A 3 16.25 24.39 -3.09
CA SER A 3 16.95 23.17 -2.65
C SER A 3 16.69 22.06 -3.68
N SER A 4 17.77 21.61 -4.32
CA SER A 4 17.81 20.69 -5.43
C SER A 4 17.82 19.23 -4.95
N ALA A 5 16.72 18.81 -4.34
CA ALA A 5 16.37 17.40 -4.29
C ALA A 5 14.92 17.31 -4.79
N THR A 6 14.76 16.98 -6.07
CA THR A 6 13.49 16.43 -6.57
C THR A 6 13.06 15.37 -5.56
N LEU A 7 11.83 15.46 -5.04
CA LEU A 7 11.25 14.51 -4.09
C LEU A 7 11.10 13.15 -4.81
N LEU A 8 12.20 12.44 -5.02
CA LEU A 8 12.22 11.08 -5.53
C LEU A 8 11.55 10.21 -4.49
N SER A 9 10.29 9.88 -4.70
CA SER A 9 9.55 8.99 -3.81
C SER A 9 9.43 7.63 -4.47
N ARG A 10 10.10 6.63 -3.90
CA ARG A 10 9.93 5.23 -4.31
C ARG A 10 8.75 4.65 -3.56
N VAL A 11 7.69 4.31 -4.30
CA VAL A 11 6.42 3.85 -3.73
C VAL A 11 6.20 2.39 -4.10
N ALA A 12 5.88 1.56 -3.10
CA ALA A 12 5.45 0.18 -3.33
C ALA A 12 3.95 0.04 -3.01
N VAL A 13 3.20 -0.60 -3.90
CA VAL A 13 1.80 -0.98 -3.69
C VAL A 13 1.72 -2.49 -3.52
N LEU A 14 1.32 -2.95 -2.33
CA LEU A 14 1.12 -4.37 -2.02
C LEU A 14 -0.37 -4.69 -2.15
N GLY A 15 -0.72 -5.59 -3.07
CA GLY A 15 -2.10 -5.82 -3.51
C GLY A 15 -2.47 -5.03 -4.77
N ALA A 16 -1.48 -4.79 -5.65
CA ALA A 16 -1.60 -3.91 -6.81
C ALA A 16 -2.60 -4.40 -7.88
N ALA A 17 -2.91 -5.69 -7.93
CA ALA A 17 -3.88 -6.23 -8.89
C ALA A 17 -5.31 -6.27 -8.36
N GLY A 18 -5.52 -5.93 -7.08
CA GLY A 18 -6.85 -5.83 -6.47
C GLY A 18 -7.66 -4.63 -6.97
N GLY A 19 -8.95 -4.61 -6.62
CA GLY A 19 -9.88 -3.55 -7.05
C GLY A 19 -9.52 -2.15 -6.55
N ILE A 20 -8.80 -2.03 -5.43
CA ILE A 20 -8.21 -0.74 -4.99
C ILE A 20 -6.82 -0.54 -5.62
N GLY A 21 -6.02 -1.62 -5.68
CA GLY A 21 -4.63 -1.58 -6.12
C GLY A 21 -4.46 -1.04 -7.53
N GLN A 22 -5.27 -1.49 -8.49
CA GLN A 22 -5.15 -1.07 -9.89
C GLN A 22 -5.38 0.44 -10.08
N PRO A 23 -6.52 1.02 -9.67
CA PRO A 23 -6.74 2.46 -9.81
C PRO A 23 -5.79 3.29 -8.94
N LEU A 24 -5.41 2.80 -7.74
CA LEU A 24 -4.40 3.48 -6.92
C LEU A 24 -3.05 3.55 -7.65
N SER A 25 -2.62 2.45 -8.27
CA SER A 25 -1.36 2.39 -9.01
C SER A 25 -1.38 3.30 -10.23
N LEU A 26 -2.51 3.39 -10.93
CA LEU A 26 -2.71 4.36 -12.01
C LEU A 26 -2.54 5.81 -11.53
N LEU A 27 -3.19 6.18 -10.43
CA LEU A 27 -3.08 7.52 -9.86
C LEU A 27 -1.65 7.84 -9.41
N LEU A 28 -0.94 6.86 -8.85
CA LEU A 28 0.47 7.00 -8.45
C LEU A 28 1.39 7.16 -9.66
N LYS A 29 1.19 6.37 -10.73
CA LYS A 29 1.95 6.50 -11.99
C LYS A 29 1.79 7.89 -12.60
N CYS A 30 0.64 8.53 -12.46
CA CYS A 30 0.39 9.89 -12.95
C CYS A 30 0.89 10.99 -12.00
N ASN A 31 1.39 10.65 -10.81
CA ASN A 31 1.83 11.64 -9.82
C ASN A 31 3.29 12.05 -10.05
N PRO A 32 3.60 13.35 -10.28
CA PRO A 32 4.97 13.81 -10.56
C PRO A 32 5.94 13.67 -9.36
N LEU A 33 5.43 13.38 -8.15
CA LEU A 33 6.26 13.12 -6.97
C LEU A 33 6.73 11.66 -6.86
N VAL A 34 6.18 10.77 -7.69
CA VAL A 34 6.57 9.36 -7.72
C VAL A 34 7.57 9.16 -8.85
N THR A 35 8.72 8.58 -8.55
CA THR A 35 9.75 8.28 -9.57
C THR A 35 9.95 6.80 -9.79
N ASP A 36 9.65 5.98 -8.80
CA ASP A 36 9.69 4.52 -8.92
C ASP A 36 8.44 3.95 -8.26
N LEU A 37 7.72 3.12 -9.00
CA LEU A 37 6.49 2.48 -8.57
C LEU A 37 6.64 0.95 -8.67
N SER A 38 6.76 0.32 -7.51
CA SER A 38 6.80 -1.13 -7.37
C SER A 38 5.41 -1.70 -7.14
N LEU A 39 4.98 -2.64 -7.97
CA LEU A 39 3.66 -3.25 -7.91
C LEU A 39 3.77 -4.73 -7.56
N TYR A 40 3.33 -5.10 -6.37
CA TYR A 40 3.31 -6.49 -5.92
C TYR A 40 1.89 -6.99 -5.79
N ASP A 41 1.66 -8.20 -6.28
CA ASP A 41 0.47 -8.98 -5.97
C ASP A 41 0.77 -10.47 -6.05
N ILE A 42 0.02 -11.30 -5.32
CA ILE A 42 0.11 -12.76 -5.43
C ILE A 42 -0.30 -13.24 -6.83
N ARG A 43 -1.11 -12.44 -7.55
CA ARG A 43 -1.51 -12.71 -8.94
C ARG A 43 -1.62 -11.41 -9.72
N GLY A 44 -0.98 -11.34 -10.88
CA GLY A 44 -1.21 -10.26 -11.85
C GLY A 44 -0.42 -8.96 -11.63
N GLY A 45 0.46 -8.88 -10.62
CA GLY A 45 1.29 -7.68 -10.37
C GLY A 45 2.14 -7.26 -11.57
N THR A 46 2.77 -8.22 -12.26
CA THR A 46 3.55 -7.99 -13.49
C THR A 46 2.70 -7.52 -14.66
N GLY A 47 1.47 -8.04 -14.79
CA GLY A 47 0.53 -7.62 -15.84
C GLY A 47 0.07 -6.17 -15.65
N VAL A 48 -0.27 -5.78 -14.43
CA VAL A 48 -0.65 -4.39 -14.10
C VAL A 48 0.52 -3.44 -14.36
N ALA A 49 1.75 -3.84 -14.01
CA ALA A 49 2.93 -3.04 -14.28
C ALA A 49 3.18 -2.84 -15.78
N ALA A 50 3.01 -3.89 -16.59
CA ALA A 50 3.16 -3.80 -18.05
C ALA A 50 2.14 -2.84 -18.67
N ASP A 51 0.89 -2.81 -18.17
CA ASP A 51 -0.13 -1.86 -18.62
C ASP A 51 0.26 -0.42 -18.26
N LEU A 52 0.59 -0.17 -16.98
CA LEU A 52 0.95 1.17 -16.50
C LEU A 52 2.27 1.70 -17.06
N PHE A 53 3.19 0.82 -17.46
CA PHE A 53 4.47 1.19 -18.06
C PHE A 53 4.29 2.02 -19.34
N HIS A 54 3.23 1.81 -20.10
CA HIS A 54 2.96 2.54 -21.34
C HIS A 54 2.52 4.01 -21.12
N ILE A 55 2.22 4.41 -19.89
CA ILE A 55 1.82 5.79 -19.59
C ILE A 55 3.08 6.68 -19.66
N PRO A 56 3.08 7.74 -20.50
CA PRO A 56 4.22 8.64 -20.67
C PRO A 56 4.33 9.62 -19.50
N SER A 57 4.70 9.10 -18.33
CA SER A 57 4.99 9.88 -17.12
C SER A 57 6.37 9.53 -16.56
N PRO A 58 6.97 10.40 -15.71
CA PRO A 58 8.34 10.21 -15.22
C PRO A 58 8.57 8.96 -14.34
N ALA A 59 7.53 8.40 -13.72
CA ALA A 59 7.68 7.27 -12.80
C ALA A 59 8.04 5.98 -13.55
N GLU A 60 9.13 5.31 -13.20
CA GLU A 60 9.40 3.94 -13.66
C GLU A 60 8.49 2.95 -12.92
N VAL A 61 7.94 1.96 -13.63
CA VAL A 61 7.03 0.97 -13.04
C VAL A 61 7.64 -0.41 -13.14
N THR A 62 7.73 -1.12 -12.02
CA THR A 62 8.18 -2.51 -11.98
C THR A 62 7.14 -3.38 -11.30
N GLY A 63 6.77 -4.49 -11.94
CA GLY A 63 5.86 -5.48 -11.36
C GLY A 63 6.64 -6.64 -10.75
N PHE A 64 6.14 -7.17 -9.65
CA PHE A 64 6.76 -8.24 -8.88
C PHE A 64 5.80 -9.41 -8.72
N ALA A 65 6.30 -10.62 -8.93
CA ALA A 65 5.55 -11.86 -8.75
C ALA A 65 5.38 -12.24 -7.27
N SER A 66 4.59 -13.28 -7.00
CA SER A 66 4.22 -13.70 -5.64
C SER A 66 5.41 -14.01 -4.72
N ASP A 67 6.51 -14.50 -5.28
CA ASP A 67 7.75 -14.87 -4.60
C ASP A 67 8.77 -13.73 -4.49
N GLU A 68 8.42 -12.53 -4.96
CA GLU A 68 9.33 -11.38 -5.06
C GLU A 68 8.96 -10.24 -4.10
N LEU A 69 8.18 -10.53 -3.05
CA LEU A 69 7.68 -9.52 -2.09
C LEU A 69 8.81 -8.67 -1.49
N GLU A 70 9.90 -9.27 -1.01
CA GLU A 70 11.01 -8.53 -0.42
C GLU A 70 11.73 -7.65 -1.47
N LYS A 71 11.79 -8.09 -2.74
CA LYS A 71 12.33 -7.26 -3.83
C LYS A 71 11.42 -6.07 -4.10
N ALA A 72 10.10 -6.27 -4.08
CA ALA A 72 9.11 -5.24 -4.37
C ALA A 72 9.19 -4.04 -3.41
N VAL A 73 9.47 -4.30 -2.13
CA VAL A 73 9.54 -3.25 -1.11
C VAL A 73 10.95 -2.72 -0.89
N LYS A 74 11.99 -3.35 -1.45
CA LYS A 74 13.39 -3.01 -1.17
C LYS A 74 13.68 -1.55 -1.51
N GLY A 75 14.04 -0.78 -0.49
CA GLY A 75 14.34 0.65 -0.63
C GLY A 75 13.12 1.54 -0.84
N ALA A 76 11.89 1.05 -0.69
CA ALA A 76 10.72 1.91 -0.76
C ALA A 76 10.76 2.99 0.33
N ASP A 77 10.37 4.22 -0.04
CA ASP A 77 10.18 5.33 0.89
C ASP A 77 8.76 5.31 1.47
N LEU A 78 7.79 4.84 0.67
CA LEU A 78 6.40 4.63 1.04
C LEU A 78 5.92 3.26 0.58
N VAL A 79 5.25 2.51 1.47
CA VAL A 79 4.59 1.24 1.18
C VAL A 79 3.09 1.38 1.48
N LEU A 80 2.26 1.16 0.48
CA LEU A 80 0.80 1.15 0.60
C LEU A 80 0.29 -0.29 0.60
N VAL A 81 -0.34 -0.70 1.70
CA VAL A 81 -0.86 -2.05 1.89
C VAL A 81 -2.35 -2.04 1.56
N ALA A 82 -2.67 -2.35 0.30
CA ALA A 82 -4.04 -2.46 -0.21
C ALA A 82 -4.52 -3.92 -0.34
N ALA A 83 -3.62 -4.88 -0.12
CA ALA A 83 -3.92 -6.31 -0.18
C ALA A 83 -4.91 -6.71 0.91
N GLY A 84 -5.89 -7.51 0.51
CA GLY A 84 -6.90 -8.03 1.42
C GLY A 84 -8.04 -8.63 0.63
N ILE A 85 -8.85 -9.43 1.31
CA ILE A 85 -10.03 -10.01 0.70
C ILE A 85 -11.22 -9.09 1.01
N PRO A 86 -12.05 -8.72 0.02
CA PRO A 86 -13.31 -8.04 0.30
C PRO A 86 -14.25 -8.99 1.04
N ARG A 87 -15.16 -8.45 1.84
CA ARG A 87 -16.17 -9.26 2.51
C ARG A 87 -16.99 -10.03 1.47
N LYS A 88 -17.01 -11.36 1.56
CA LYS A 88 -17.83 -12.23 0.70
C LYS A 88 -19.16 -12.57 1.40
N PRO A 89 -20.24 -12.86 0.65
CA PRO A 89 -21.45 -13.42 1.23
C PRO A 89 -21.15 -14.64 2.08
N GLY A 90 -21.72 -14.73 3.29
CA GLY A 90 -21.48 -15.82 4.24
C GLY A 90 -20.24 -15.68 5.12
N MET A 91 -19.36 -14.71 4.88
CA MET A 91 -18.19 -14.46 5.72
C MET A 91 -18.55 -13.64 6.97
N THR A 92 -18.17 -14.12 8.15
CA THR A 92 -18.34 -13.38 9.40
C THR A 92 -17.35 -12.21 9.48
N ARG A 93 -17.55 -11.30 10.45
CA ARG A 93 -16.59 -10.21 10.70
C ARG A 93 -15.24 -10.75 11.16
N ASP A 94 -15.26 -11.81 11.98
CA ASP A 94 -14.05 -12.41 12.54
C ASP A 94 -13.25 -13.16 11.47
N ASP A 95 -13.92 -13.86 10.56
CA ASP A 95 -13.25 -14.52 9.42
C ASP A 95 -12.49 -13.53 8.55
N LEU A 96 -13.13 -12.40 8.24
CA LEU A 96 -12.54 -11.32 7.45
C LEU A 96 -11.33 -10.73 8.18
N PHE A 97 -11.48 -10.46 9.48
CA PHE A 97 -10.39 -9.95 10.31
C PHE A 97 -9.21 -10.92 10.34
N ASN A 98 -9.43 -12.19 10.68
CA ASN A 98 -8.36 -13.20 10.79
C ASN A 98 -7.60 -13.36 9.47
N THR A 99 -8.33 -13.37 8.35
CA THR A 99 -7.72 -13.47 7.02
C THR A 99 -6.84 -12.25 6.72
N ASN A 100 -7.37 -11.04 6.86
CA ASN A 100 -6.64 -9.84 6.51
C ASN A 100 -5.52 -9.52 7.53
N ALA A 101 -5.67 -9.90 8.79
CA ALA A 101 -4.61 -9.81 9.79
C ALA A 101 -3.40 -10.67 9.42
N GLY A 102 -3.62 -11.91 8.93
CA GLY A 102 -2.56 -12.76 8.41
C GLY A 102 -1.84 -12.13 7.22
N ILE A 103 -2.59 -11.65 6.24
CA ILE A 103 -2.04 -10.97 5.05
C ILE A 103 -1.20 -9.76 5.45
N VAL A 104 -1.73 -8.86 6.29
CA VAL A 104 -1.01 -7.65 6.72
C VAL A 104 0.25 -8.01 7.49
N ARG A 105 0.20 -8.98 8.41
CA ARG A 105 1.38 -9.46 9.14
C ARG A 105 2.48 -9.91 8.19
N ASP A 106 2.15 -10.73 7.19
CA ASP A 106 3.15 -11.31 6.29
C ASP A 106 3.77 -10.24 5.39
N LEU A 107 2.95 -9.31 4.87
CA LEU A 107 3.43 -8.18 4.07
C LEU A 107 4.32 -7.23 4.89
N VAL A 108 3.89 -6.86 6.10
CA VAL A 108 4.65 -5.97 6.99
C VAL A 108 5.94 -6.63 7.47
N THR A 109 5.96 -7.96 7.64
CA THR A 109 7.19 -8.70 7.94
C THR A 109 8.24 -8.53 6.85
N ALA A 110 7.83 -8.60 5.58
CA ALA A 110 8.75 -8.36 4.46
C ALA A 110 9.23 -6.90 4.41
N VAL A 111 8.34 -5.94 4.67
CA VAL A 111 8.72 -4.51 4.77
C VAL A 111 9.73 -4.30 5.89
N ALA A 112 9.51 -4.86 7.08
CA ALA A 112 10.44 -4.75 8.20
C ALA A 112 11.85 -5.28 7.88
N ARG A 113 11.95 -6.32 7.04
CA ARG A 113 13.23 -6.93 6.65
C ARG A 113 13.93 -6.16 5.53
N ALA A 114 13.20 -5.77 4.49
CA ALA A 114 13.78 -5.23 3.26
C ALA A 114 13.71 -3.69 3.15
N ALA A 115 12.84 -3.04 3.92
CA ALA A 115 12.70 -1.58 3.97
C ALA A 115 12.22 -1.08 5.35
N PRO A 116 12.99 -1.31 6.44
CA PRO A 116 12.58 -0.97 7.81
C PRO A 116 12.35 0.53 8.07
N LYS A 117 12.81 1.40 7.16
CA LYS A 117 12.63 2.86 7.26
C LYS A 117 11.48 3.38 6.41
N ALA A 118 10.80 2.53 5.65
CA ALA A 118 9.67 2.94 4.82
C ALA A 118 8.54 3.49 5.70
N ILE A 119 7.83 4.48 5.18
CA ILE A 119 6.53 4.87 5.70
C ILE A 119 5.51 3.83 5.22
N ILE A 120 4.64 3.33 6.10
CA ILE A 120 3.68 2.27 5.82
C ILE A 120 2.26 2.82 6.00
N GLY A 121 1.51 2.86 4.90
CA GLY A 121 0.08 3.20 4.87
C GLY A 121 -0.78 1.95 4.74
N VAL A 122 -1.51 1.59 5.79
CA VAL A 122 -2.40 0.43 5.79
C VAL A 122 -3.80 0.83 5.30
N ILE A 123 -4.22 0.26 4.16
CA ILE A 123 -5.57 0.43 3.58
C ILE A 123 -6.42 -0.82 3.87
N SER A 124 -5.79 -1.98 4.04
CA SER A 124 -6.43 -3.26 4.32
C SER A 124 -7.41 -3.19 5.50
N ASN A 125 -8.67 -3.49 5.23
CA ASN A 125 -9.70 -3.50 6.25
C ASN A 125 -9.64 -4.77 7.13
N PRO A 126 -10.07 -4.70 8.39
CA PRO A 126 -10.49 -3.49 9.11
C PRO A 126 -9.28 -2.69 9.64
N VAL A 127 -9.15 -1.41 9.24
CA VAL A 127 -8.01 -0.55 9.60
C VAL A 127 -7.77 -0.47 11.11
N ASN A 128 -8.85 -0.41 11.90
CA ASN A 128 -8.81 -0.35 13.36
C ASN A 128 -8.11 -1.57 14.01
N SER A 129 -7.98 -2.68 13.29
CA SER A 129 -7.32 -3.89 13.79
C SER A 129 -6.06 -4.23 13.00
N THR A 130 -6.01 -3.95 11.70
CA THR A 130 -4.83 -4.21 10.87
C THR A 130 -3.65 -3.29 11.18
N VAL A 131 -3.90 -2.03 11.59
CA VAL A 131 -2.82 -1.13 12.05
C VAL A 131 -2.16 -1.63 13.35
N PRO A 132 -2.91 -2.01 14.41
CA PRO A 132 -2.31 -2.69 15.56
C PRO A 132 -1.53 -3.96 15.19
N VAL A 133 -2.05 -4.79 14.28
CA VAL A 133 -1.33 -5.99 13.80
C VAL A 133 0.00 -5.63 13.14
N ALA A 134 0.00 -4.61 12.27
CA ALA A 134 1.23 -4.09 11.66
C ALA A 134 2.21 -3.56 12.72
N ALA A 135 1.73 -2.78 13.68
CA ALA A 135 2.55 -2.23 14.77
C ALA A 135 3.22 -3.34 15.58
N GLU A 136 2.46 -4.35 16.03
CA GLU A 136 3.00 -5.47 16.81
C GLU A 136 3.96 -6.34 15.99
N THR A 137 3.72 -6.48 14.68
CA THR A 137 4.65 -7.17 13.77
C THR A 137 5.98 -6.43 13.67
N LEU A 138 5.94 -5.11 13.48
CA LEU A 138 7.14 -4.28 13.43
C LEU A 138 7.91 -4.28 14.75
N LYS A 139 7.21 -4.23 15.90
CA LYS A 139 7.84 -4.27 17.24
C LYS A 139 8.62 -5.57 17.44
N LYS A 140 8.02 -6.71 17.09
CA LYS A 140 8.67 -8.03 17.18
C LYS A 140 9.95 -8.13 16.35
N LEU A 141 10.03 -7.37 15.26
CA LEU A 141 11.17 -7.34 14.35
C LEU A 141 12.12 -6.16 14.62
N GLY A 142 11.88 -5.36 15.67
CA GLY A 142 12.73 -4.21 16.01
C GLY A 142 12.67 -3.05 15.01
N ALA A 143 11.64 -2.99 14.16
CA ALA A 143 11.51 -2.01 13.07
C ALA A 143 10.35 -1.01 13.31
N TYR A 144 9.78 -0.97 14.50
CA TYR A 144 8.63 -0.11 14.80
C TYR A 144 9.04 1.35 15.02
N ASP A 145 8.52 2.23 14.18
CA ASP A 145 8.56 3.68 14.36
C ASP A 145 7.11 4.21 14.29
N PRO A 146 6.55 4.74 15.39
CA PRO A 146 5.16 5.23 15.42
C PRO A 146 4.92 6.40 14.47
N GLY A 147 5.96 7.14 14.06
CA GLY A 147 5.85 8.23 13.08
C GLY A 147 5.79 7.75 11.62
N ARG A 148 5.97 6.44 11.39
CA ARG A 148 6.05 5.85 10.04
C ARG A 148 4.96 4.83 9.74
N LEU A 149 4.08 4.53 10.68
CA LEU A 149 2.94 3.64 10.47
C LEU A 149 1.63 4.41 10.60
N PHE A 150 0.78 4.35 9.59
CA PHE A 150 -0.55 4.96 9.66
C PHE A 150 -1.62 4.11 8.97
N GLY A 151 -2.85 4.23 9.46
CA GLY A 151 -4.04 3.72 8.79
C GLY A 151 -4.61 4.77 7.85
N VAL A 152 -4.96 4.38 6.63
CA VAL A 152 -5.55 5.30 5.64
C VAL A 152 -7.05 5.44 5.93
N THR A 153 -7.43 6.55 6.57
CA THR A 153 -8.84 6.90 6.87
C THR A 153 -9.36 8.05 6.00
N THR A 154 -8.57 8.48 5.01
CA THR A 154 -8.87 9.64 4.16
C THR A 154 -10.20 9.52 3.42
N LEU A 155 -10.67 8.30 3.13
CA LEU A 155 -11.98 8.08 2.49
C LEU A 155 -13.14 8.61 3.34
N ASP A 156 -13.06 8.52 4.66
CA ASP A 156 -14.11 9.03 5.55
C ASP A 156 -14.17 10.56 5.49
N VAL A 157 -13.02 11.22 5.40
CA VAL A 157 -12.92 12.68 5.21
C VAL A 157 -13.47 13.09 3.84
N VAL A 158 -13.12 12.35 2.77
CA VAL A 158 -13.64 12.61 1.42
C VAL A 158 -15.17 12.50 1.41
N ARG A 159 -15.73 11.43 1.98
CA ARG A 159 -17.18 11.23 2.09
C ARG A 159 -17.86 12.33 2.90
N ALA A 160 -17.32 12.66 4.07
CA ALA A 160 -17.87 13.72 4.90
C ALA A 160 -17.92 15.07 4.16
N ARG A 161 -16.86 15.42 3.42
CA ARG A 161 -16.83 16.63 2.60
C ARG A 161 -17.90 16.61 1.50
N THR A 162 -18.09 15.48 0.82
CA THR A 162 -19.13 15.33 -0.20
C THR A 162 -20.52 15.49 0.42
N PHE A 163 -20.82 14.76 1.49
CA PHE A 163 -22.15 14.78 2.12
C PHE A 163 -22.49 16.14 2.74
N VAL A 164 -21.51 16.85 3.31
CA VAL A 164 -21.71 18.22 3.78
C VAL A 164 -22.00 19.16 2.60
N ALA A 165 -21.28 19.04 1.49
CA ALA A 165 -21.51 19.87 0.31
C ALA A 165 -22.88 19.60 -0.36
N GLU A 166 -23.38 18.35 -0.32
CA GLU A 166 -24.72 18.00 -0.82
C GLU A 166 -25.85 18.53 0.07
N ALA A 167 -25.57 18.77 1.35
CA ALA A 167 -26.55 19.26 2.31
C ALA A 167 -26.63 20.80 2.38
N LEU A 168 -25.70 21.51 1.74
CA LEU A 168 -25.64 22.99 1.65
C LEU A 168 -26.19 23.48 0.32
#